data_AF-A0A8I0FC64-F1
#
_entry.id   AF-A0A8I0FC64-F1
#
_cell.length_a   1.000
_cell.length_b   1.000
_cell.length_c   1.000
_cell.angle_alpha   90.00
_cell.angle_beta   90.00
_cell.angle_gamma   90.00
#
_symmetry.space_group_name_H-M   'P 1'
#
loop_
_entity.id
_entity.type
_entity.pdbx_description
1 polymer ?
#
loop_
_entity_poly.entity_id
_entity_poly.type
_entity_poly.pdbx_seq_one_letter_code
_entity_poly.pdbx_strand_id
1 'polypeptide(L)'
;MQIAKLKIAIIGLGYVGLPLAVEFGKKVPVVGFDIYQKRIDELKSGQDHTLEVSPEELKQAVHLKYTAHLDDLQDSNFFIVTVPTPIDDFKQPDLTPLIKASTSIGQVLKKGDVVVYESTVYP
;
A
#
# COMPACT_ATOMS: atom_id res chain seq x y z
N MET A 1 6.84 16.80 11.83
CA MET A 1 6.84 15.33 11.82
C MET A 1 8.25 14.84 12.12
N GLN A 2 8.45 13.93 13.07
CA GLN A 2 9.76 13.29 13.31
C GLN A 2 9.80 11.96 12.56
N ILE A 3 10.84 11.72 11.76
CA ILE A 3 10.97 10.49 10.93
C ILE A 3 10.86 9.23 11.80
N ALA A 4 11.42 9.26 13.01
CA ALA A 4 11.37 8.14 13.96
C ALA A 4 9.94 7.77 14.46
N LYS A 5 8.94 8.62 14.21
CA LYS A 5 7.53 8.39 14.60
C LYS A 5 6.63 8.06 13.41
N LEU A 6 7.20 7.84 12.24
CA LEU A 6 6.43 7.46 11.06
C LEU A 6 5.89 6.05 11.23
N LYS A 7 4.59 5.92 11.01
CA LYS A 7 3.88 4.65 10.92
C LYS A 7 3.31 4.58 9.51
N ILE A 8 3.98 3.81 8.67
CA ILE A 8 3.77 3.82 7.23
C ILE A 8 2.66 2.84 6.87
N ALA A 9 1.71 3.30 6.07
CA ALA A 9 0.74 2.47 5.38
C ALA A 9 1.01 2.51 3.87
N ILE A 10 1.12 1.33 3.24
CA ILE A 10 1.20 1.21 1.78
C ILE A 10 -0.16 0.71 1.28
N ILE A 11 -0.78 1.45 0.35
CA ILE A 11 -2.15 1.23 -0.13
C ILE A 11 -2.11 0.68 -1.57
N GLY A 12 -2.43 -0.60 -1.70
CA GLY A 12 -2.29 -1.39 -2.92
C GLY A 12 -1.00 -2.21 -2.88
N LEU A 13 -1.09 -3.53 -2.91
CA LEU A 13 0.06 -4.45 -2.83
C LEU A 13 0.31 -5.14 -4.17
N GLY A 14 0.24 -4.34 -5.24
CA GLY A 14 0.62 -4.73 -6.60
C GLY A 14 2.12 -4.54 -6.84
N TYR A 15 2.48 -4.37 -8.11
CA TYR A 15 3.87 -4.43 -8.54
C TYR A 15 4.78 -3.33 -7.96
N VAL A 16 4.26 -2.14 -7.66
CA VAL A 16 5.05 -1.10 -6.98
C VAL A 16 4.92 -1.18 -5.46
N GLY A 17 3.68 -1.30 -4.99
CA GLY A 17 3.40 -1.22 -3.56
C GLY A 17 4.00 -2.37 -2.76
N LEU A 18 4.03 -3.59 -3.30
CA LEU A 18 4.60 -4.72 -2.57
C LEU A 18 6.13 -4.57 -2.35
N PRO A 19 6.97 -4.34 -3.37
CA PRO A 19 8.40 -4.09 -3.15
C PRO A 19 8.66 -2.95 -2.17
N LEU A 20 7.88 -1.86 -2.26
CA LEU A 20 7.99 -0.72 -1.36
C LEU A 20 7.68 -1.11 0.09
N ALA A 21 6.57 -1.83 0.30
CA ALA A 21 6.18 -2.32 1.62
C ALA A 21 7.24 -3.25 2.22
N VAL A 22 7.81 -4.13 1.41
CA VAL A 22 8.85 -5.09 1.81
C VAL A 22 10.13 -4.37 2.21
N GLU A 23 10.62 -3.44 1.40
CA GLU A 23 11.85 -2.69 1.71
C GLU A 23 11.72 -1.84 2.96
N PHE A 24 10.60 -1.14 3.15
CA PHE A 24 10.34 -0.45 4.42
C PHE A 24 10.16 -1.43 5.58
N GLY A 25 9.46 -2.54 5.35
CA GLY A 25 9.20 -3.58 6.34
C GLY A 25 10.45 -4.32 6.83
N LYS A 26 11.56 -4.25 6.10
CA LYS A 26 12.89 -4.70 6.56
C LYS A 26 13.50 -3.76 7.62
N LYS A 27 12.99 -2.53 7.77
CA LYS A 27 13.60 -1.47 8.57
C LYS A 27 12.70 -0.87 9.65
N VAL A 28 11.41 -0.69 9.35
CA VAL A 28 10.45 0.05 10.20
C VAL A 28 9.06 -0.61 10.16
N PRO A 29 8.19 -0.37 11.16
CA PRO A 29 6.81 -0.84 11.14
C PRO A 29 6.04 -0.32 9.91
N VAL A 30 5.47 -1.26 9.15
CA VAL A 30 4.66 -0.98 7.96
C VAL A 30 3.38 -1.79 7.99
N VAL A 31 2.28 -1.16 7.58
CA VAL A 31 1.02 -1.85 7.26
C VAL A 31 0.85 -1.83 5.74
N GLY A 32 0.95 -3.00 5.11
CA GLY A 32 0.54 -3.20 3.72
C GLY A 32 -0.94 -3.49 3.65
N PHE A 33 -1.69 -2.65 2.95
CA PHE A 33 -3.13 -2.79 2.77
C PHE A 33 -3.48 -3.06 1.33
N ASP A 34 -4.35 -4.05 1.11
CA ASP A 34 -4.96 -4.33 -0.19
C ASP A 34 -6.43 -4.72 0.01
N ILE A 35 -7.31 -4.24 -0.88
CA ILE A 35 -8.75 -4.53 -0.82
C ILE A 35 -9.06 -6.00 -1.12
N TYR A 36 -8.16 -6.71 -1.80
CA TYR A 36 -8.36 -8.10 -2.17
C TYR A 36 -7.86 -9.03 -1.06
N GLN A 37 -8.78 -9.57 -0.25
CA GLN A 37 -8.44 -10.51 0.83
C GLN A 37 -7.57 -11.68 0.33
N LYS A 38 -7.85 -12.20 -0.88
CA LYS A 38 -7.04 -13.27 -1.49
C LYS A 38 -5.57 -12.88 -1.65
N ARG A 39 -5.28 -11.62 -2.02
CA ARG A 39 -3.91 -11.09 -2.11
C ARG A 39 -3.24 -11.04 -0.74
N ILE A 40 -3.99 -10.63 0.29
CA ILE A 40 -3.49 -10.63 1.67
C ILE A 40 -3.16 -12.03 2.17
N ASP A 41 -4.04 -13.01 1.90
CA ASP A 41 -3.83 -14.40 2.32
C ASP A 41 -2.61 -15.03 1.64
N GLU A 42 -2.44 -14.75 0.35
CA GLU A 42 -1.28 -15.15 -0.44
C GLU A 42 0.03 -14.59 0.15
N LEU A 43 0.11 -13.29 0.38
CA LEU A 43 1.30 -12.64 0.93
C LEU A 43 1.60 -13.11 2.36
N LYS A 44 0.58 -13.35 3.18
CA LYS A 44 0.73 -13.98 4.50
C LYS A 44 1.26 -15.41 4.43
N SER A 45 0.98 -16.13 3.34
CA SER A 45 1.56 -17.46 3.08
C SER A 45 3.00 -17.41 2.57
N GLY A 46 3.57 -16.22 2.36
CA GLY A 46 4.93 -16.02 1.86
C GLY A 46 5.06 -16.24 0.35
N GLN A 47 3.97 -16.01 -0.40
CA GLN A 47 3.93 -16.16 -1.85
C GLN A 47 3.60 -14.83 -2.51
N ASP A 48 4.15 -14.61 -3.70
CA ASP A 48 3.82 -13.47 -4.55
C ASP A 48 3.66 -13.88 -6.03
N HIS A 49 2.45 -13.83 -6.55
CA HIS A 49 2.13 -14.11 -7.95
C HIS A 49 2.60 -13.01 -8.90
N THR A 50 2.92 -11.81 -8.41
CA THR A 50 3.47 -10.75 -9.27
C THR A 50 4.93 -11.02 -9.63
N LEU A 51 5.61 -11.90 -8.88
CA LEU A 51 7.02 -12.25 -9.03
C LEU A 51 7.97 -11.07 -8.81
N GLU A 52 7.49 -10.01 -8.15
CA GLU A 52 8.26 -8.80 -7.87
C GLU A 52 9.10 -8.97 -6.60
N VAL A 53 8.65 -9.83 -5.68
CA VAL A 53 9.35 -10.12 -4.43
C VAL A 53 9.46 -11.63 -4.21
N SER A 54 10.68 -12.10 -3.92
CA SER A 54 10.91 -13.51 -3.59
C SER A 54 10.35 -13.91 -2.22
N PRO A 55 10.04 -15.20 -1.98
CA PRO A 55 9.67 -15.69 -0.65
C PRO A 55 10.70 -15.36 0.44
N GLU A 56 11.98 -15.30 0.09
CA GLU A 56 13.08 -14.91 0.97
C GLU A 56 12.99 -13.43 1.38
N GLU A 57 12.73 -12.54 0.43
CA GLU A 57 12.55 -11.11 0.70
C GLU A 57 11.29 -10.82 1.50
N LEU A 58 10.18 -11.53 1.23
CA LEU A 58 8.96 -11.46 2.04
C LEU A 58 9.24 -11.81 3.51
N LYS A 59 10.06 -12.85 3.75
CA LYS A 59 10.47 -13.26 5.11
C LYS A 59 11.39 -12.24 5.79
N GLN A 60 12.19 -11.51 5.03
CA GLN A 60 13.08 -10.47 5.58
C GLN A 60 12.32 -9.24 6.08
N ALA A 61 11.11 -8.98 5.58
CA ALA A 61 10.27 -7.86 5.98
C ALA A 61 9.58 -8.09 7.33
N VAL A 62 10.36 -8.30 8.40
CA VAL A 62 9.89 -8.69 9.74
C VAL A 62 8.98 -7.67 10.42
N HIS A 63 8.97 -6.42 9.94
CA HIS A 63 8.12 -5.34 10.46
C HIS A 63 6.88 -5.06 9.59
N LEU A 64 6.69 -5.81 8.50
CA LEU A 64 5.54 -5.68 7.61
C LEU A 64 4.37 -6.54 8.07
N LYS A 65 3.19 -5.93 8.16
CA LYS A 65 1.92 -6.63 8.34
C LYS A 65 1.04 -6.43 7.11
N TYR A 66 0.32 -7.47 6.72
CA TYR A 66 -0.64 -7.43 5.60
C TYR A 66 -2.07 -7.43 6.12
N THR A 67 -2.93 -6.59 5.56
CA THR A 67 -4.35 -6.51 5.94
C THR A 67 -5.26 -6.07 4.79
N ALA A 68 -6.52 -6.48 4.84
CA ALA A 68 -7.60 -5.95 3.99
C ALA A 68 -8.60 -5.10 4.79
N HIS A 69 -8.33 -4.85 6.07
CA HIS A 69 -9.22 -4.13 6.97
C HIS A 69 -8.74 -2.69 7.16
N LEU A 70 -9.63 -1.72 6.93
CA LEU A 70 -9.30 -0.30 7.08
C LEU A 70 -8.96 0.07 8.53
N ASP A 71 -9.55 -0.61 9.52
CA ASP A 71 -9.30 -0.31 10.93
C ASP A 71 -7.84 -0.53 11.36
N ASP A 72 -7.12 -1.42 10.68
CA ASP A 72 -5.70 -1.65 10.92
C ASP A 72 -4.81 -0.46 10.48
N LEU A 73 -5.38 0.49 9.74
CA LEU A 73 -4.71 1.71 9.29
C LEU A 73 -4.84 2.87 10.28
N GLN A 74 -5.70 2.76 11.31
CA GLN A 74 -5.99 3.88 12.22
C GLN A 74 -4.75 4.40 12.95
N ASP A 75 -3.76 3.56 13.18
CA ASP A 75 -2.52 3.96 13.84
C ASP A 75 -1.49 4.60 12.91
N SER A 76 -1.66 4.52 11.59
CA SER A 76 -0.74 5.08 10.60
C SER A 76 -0.87 6.60 10.50
N ASN A 77 0.22 7.26 10.11
CA ASN A 77 0.28 8.71 9.91
C ASN A 77 0.96 9.14 8.60
N PHE A 78 1.42 8.16 7.82
CA PHE A 78 2.07 8.36 6.53
C PHE A 78 1.58 7.29 5.57
N PHE A 79 0.87 7.71 4.53
CA PHE A 79 0.18 6.84 3.60
C PHE A 79 0.81 6.98 2.23
N ILE A 80 1.21 5.86 1.61
CA ILE A 80 1.70 5.84 0.24
C ILE A 80 0.69 5.07 -0.58
N VAL A 81 0.07 5.74 -1.55
CA VAL A 81 -0.98 5.19 -2.40
C VAL A 81 -0.37 4.78 -3.73
N THR A 82 -0.42 3.48 -4.02
CA THR A 82 0.21 2.84 -5.18
C THR A 82 -0.82 2.03 -5.98
N VAL A 83 -2.02 2.59 -6.13
CA VAL A 83 -3.14 1.93 -6.85
C VAL A 83 -3.07 2.23 -8.35
N PRO A 84 -3.56 1.33 -9.22
CA PRO A 84 -3.42 1.52 -10.66
C PRO A 84 -4.27 2.69 -11.17
N THR A 85 -3.80 3.29 -12.25
CA THR A 85 -4.52 4.29 -13.07
C THR A 85 -4.61 3.75 -14.50
N PRO A 86 -5.37 2.65 -14.72
CA PRO A 86 -5.41 2.00 -16.03
C PRO A 86 -5.95 2.98 -17.09
N ILE A 87 -5.49 2.81 -18.32
CA ILE A 87 -5.91 3.66 -19.43
C ILE A 87 -7.10 3.00 -20.13
N ASP A 88 -8.15 3.78 -20.43
CA ASP A 88 -9.32 3.32 -21.18
C ASP A 88 -9.09 3.27 -22.71
N ASP A 89 -10.08 2.79 -23.45
CA ASP A 89 -10.03 2.69 -24.92
C ASP A 89 -9.84 4.06 -25.62
N PHE A 90 -10.10 5.16 -24.92
CA PHE A 90 -9.94 6.54 -25.38
C PHE A 90 -8.60 7.17 -24.96
N LYS A 91 -7.67 6.37 -24.42
CA LYS A 91 -6.38 6.81 -23.89
C LYS A 91 -6.47 7.76 -22.70
N GLN A 92 -7.58 7.72 -21.96
CA GLN A 92 -7.78 8.49 -20.74
C GLN A 92 -7.51 7.62 -19.51
N PRO A 93 -6.87 8.16 -18.47
CA PRO A 93 -6.68 7.41 -17.23
C PRO A 93 -8.02 7.24 -16.51
N ASP A 94 -8.37 6.00 -16.19
CA ASP A 94 -9.42 5.70 -15.23
C ASP A 94 -8.89 5.94 -13.81
N LEU A 95 -9.33 7.05 -13.22
CA LEU A 95 -8.97 7.45 -11.85
C LEU A 95 -9.84 6.76 -10.79
N THR A 96 -10.77 5.89 -11.17
CA THR A 96 -11.67 5.20 -10.23
C THR A 96 -10.91 4.50 -9.09
N PRO A 97 -9.81 3.75 -9.32
CA PRO A 97 -9.06 3.13 -8.23
C PRO A 97 -8.45 4.16 -7.27
N LEU A 98 -7.91 5.27 -7.79
CA LEU A 98 -7.32 6.36 -7.02
C LEU A 98 -8.37 7.07 -6.14
N ILE A 99 -9.54 7.36 -6.70
CA ILE A 99 -10.67 7.98 -5.99
C ILE A 99 -11.17 7.06 -4.88
N LYS A 100 -11.33 5.76 -5.17
CA LYS A 100 -11.75 4.76 -4.17
C LYS A 100 -10.73 4.63 -3.05
N ALA A 101 -9.45 4.53 -3.37
CA ALA A 101 -8.38 4.48 -2.38
C ALA A 101 -8.39 5.71 -1.48
N SER A 102 -8.49 6.90 -2.08
CA SER A 102 -8.56 8.18 -1.35
C SER A 102 -9.79 8.26 -0.44
N THR A 103 -10.95 7.80 -0.92
CA THR A 103 -12.20 7.75 -0.15
C THR A 103 -12.09 6.79 1.05
N SER A 104 -11.49 5.62 0.84
CA SER A 104 -11.31 4.61 1.88
C SER A 104 -10.34 5.08 2.97
N ILE A 105 -9.15 5.57 2.61
CA ILE A 105 -8.19 6.05 3.61
C ILE A 105 -8.69 7.34 4.29
N GLY A 106 -9.48 8.16 3.61
CA GLY A 106 -10.11 9.35 4.17
C GLY A 106 -10.94 9.10 5.43
N GLN A 107 -11.42 7.86 5.63
CA GLN A 107 -12.17 7.47 6.82
C GLN A 107 -11.30 7.29 8.07
N VAL A 108 -9.98 7.08 7.90
CA VAL A 108 -9.03 6.83 8.99
C VAL A 108 -7.98 7.94 9.13
N LEU A 109 -7.88 8.85 8.16
CA LEU A 109 -6.96 9.98 8.19
C LEU A 109 -7.24 10.93 9.35
N LYS A 110 -6.16 11.43 9.95
CA LYS A 110 -6.16 12.41 11.03
C LYS A 110 -5.49 13.69 10.57
N LYS A 111 -5.81 14.79 11.25
CA LYS A 111 -5.17 16.09 10.99
C LYS A 111 -3.65 15.98 11.18
N GLY A 112 -2.90 16.29 10.13
CA GLY A 112 -1.44 16.26 10.13
C GLY A 112 -0.82 15.01 9.54
N ASP A 113 -1.63 14.02 9.14
CA ASP A 113 -1.17 12.88 8.36
C ASP A 113 -0.72 13.31 6.96
N VAL A 114 0.20 12.53 6.39
CA VAL A 114 0.73 12.76 5.05
C VAL A 114 0.25 11.66 4.12
N VAL A 115 -0.24 12.06 2.94
CA VAL A 115 -0.58 11.15 1.85
C VAL A 115 0.33 11.44 0.67
N VAL A 116 1.03 10.40 0.20
CA VAL A 116 1.88 10.42 -0.98
C VAL A 116 1.20 9.57 -2.05
N TYR A 117 0.93 10.17 -3.20
CA TYR A 117 0.42 9.43 -4.35
C TYR A 117 1.60 9.04 -5.23
N GLU A 118 1.83 7.74 -5.35
CA GLU A 118 2.85 7.12 -6.20
C GLU A 118 2.13 6.30 -7.28
N SER A 119 1.09 6.89 -7.85
CA SER A 119 0.44 6.40 -9.05
C SER A 119 0.78 7.36 -10.18
N THR A 120 1.04 6.84 -11.38
CA THR A 120 1.18 7.70 -12.56
C THR A 120 -0.13 8.44 -12.79
N VAL A 121 -0.12 9.75 -12.61
CA VAL A 121 -1.29 10.63 -12.84
C VAL A 121 -1.02 11.50 -14.06
N TYR A 122 -2.09 11.81 -14.80
CA TYR A 122 -2.03 12.81 -15.85
C TYR A 122 -1.96 14.21 -15.21
N PRO A 123 -1.11 15.14 -15.68
CA PRO A 123 -0.97 16.49 -15.12
C PRO A 123 -2.26 17.32 -15.12
#